data_AF-A0A8A1M1P5-F1
#
_entry.id   AF-A0A8A1M1P5-F1
#
_cell.length_a   1.000
_cell.length_b   1.000
_cell.length_c   1.000
_cell.angle_alpha   90.00
_cell.angle_beta   90.00
_cell.angle_gamma   90.00
#
_symmetry.space_group_name_H-M   'P 1'
#
loop_
_entity.id
_entity.type
_entity.pdbx_description
1 polymer ?
#
loop_
_entity_poly.entity_id
_entity_poly.type
_entity_poly.pdbx_seq_one_letter_code
_entity_poly.pdbx_strand_id
1 'polypeptide(L)'
;MMPPVNQSVLQPSPNRWRLGSRIECERIETQAPPAGVLAAWSDGDCSYMLRKMSADSAPPESQDHVSKEVHLVHEGGSSSAVWAIGKSAFCKVKSWHPSMGLEGETIAFVREHVPQIPVPEVIYSWIDEDRTFLILKRVQGVTLRDAWSSFSSLQRDLVLRKIASICDLLALKTSAKLQSVSGNPLPERFLAVAKDGFLGPLTPTESLEYFTVPDSDLCPEIGKVFYLYHADLVMRGPHSRSRLMTVIQTTS
;
A
#
# COMPACT_ATOMS: atom_id res chain seq x y z
N MET A 1 19.38 -16.13 2.95
CA MET A 1 18.53 -15.09 3.56
C MET A 1 18.32 -14.02 2.50
N MET A 2 17.08 -13.71 2.13
CA MET A 2 16.84 -12.60 1.18
C MET A 2 17.28 -11.27 1.81
N PRO A 3 17.80 -10.32 1.02
CA PRO A 3 18.21 -9.02 1.55
C PRO A 3 17.00 -8.28 2.14
N PRO A 4 17.13 -7.38 3.11
CA PRO A 4 16.02 -6.59 3.66
C PRO A 4 15.14 -5.91 2.59
N VAL A 5 13.88 -5.58 2.91
CA VAL A 5 12.93 -4.98 1.93
C VAL A 5 13.41 -3.65 1.35
N ASN A 6 14.17 -2.88 2.13
CA ASN A 6 14.81 -1.64 1.69
C ASN A 6 16.08 -1.86 0.82
N GLN A 7 16.43 -3.11 0.49
CA GLN A 7 17.50 -3.48 -0.44
C GLN A 7 16.97 -4.25 -1.66
N SER A 8 15.65 -4.25 -1.86
CA SER A 8 14.99 -4.90 -3.01
C SER A 8 15.20 -4.20 -4.34
N VAL A 9 15.83 -3.02 -4.36
CA VAL A 9 16.14 -2.28 -5.58
C VAL A 9 17.64 -2.08 -5.66
N LEU A 10 18.25 -2.54 -6.75
CA LEU A 10 19.69 -2.47 -6.98
C LEU A 10 19.98 -1.80 -8.31
N GLN A 11 21.05 -1.02 -8.42
CA GLN A 11 21.45 -0.37 -9.66
C GLN A 11 22.69 -1.06 -10.24
N PRO A 12 22.55 -2.04 -11.15
CA PRO A 12 23.70 -2.65 -11.82
C PRO A 12 24.40 -1.73 -12.83
N SER A 13 23.74 -0.68 -13.34
CA SER A 13 24.35 0.31 -14.24
C SER A 13 23.58 1.64 -14.23
N PRO A 14 24.14 2.75 -14.74
CA PRO A 14 23.54 4.08 -14.58
C PRO A 14 22.08 4.22 -15.02
N ASN A 15 21.66 3.51 -16.09
CA ASN A 15 20.29 3.59 -16.62
C ASN A 15 19.48 2.31 -16.37
N ARG A 16 19.94 1.42 -15.49
CA ARG A 16 19.26 0.15 -15.24
C ARG A 16 19.23 -0.21 -13.77
N TRP A 17 18.07 -0.68 -13.33
CA TRP A 17 17.79 -1.08 -11.96
C TRP A 17 17.13 -2.46 -11.93
N ARG A 18 17.51 -3.30 -10.98
CA ARG A 18 16.82 -4.55 -10.67
C ARG A 18 15.80 -4.30 -9.58
N LEU A 19 14.58 -4.74 -9.82
CA LEU A 19 13.47 -4.69 -8.87
C LEU A 19 13.18 -6.14 -8.46
N GLY A 20 13.73 -6.56 -7.33
CA GLY A 20 13.70 -7.95 -6.89
C GLY A 20 14.60 -8.88 -7.70
N SER A 21 14.20 -10.15 -7.82
CA SER A 21 14.91 -11.20 -8.54
C SER A 21 14.29 -11.50 -9.92
N ARG A 22 13.23 -10.79 -10.33
CA ARG A 22 12.54 -11.06 -11.60
C ARG A 22 12.54 -9.93 -12.62
N ILE A 23 12.54 -8.67 -12.20
CA ILE A 23 12.25 -7.54 -13.09
C ILE A 23 13.44 -6.58 -13.16
N GLU A 24 13.72 -6.11 -14.38
CA GLU A 24 14.65 -5.02 -14.65
C GLU A 24 13.86 -3.80 -15.12
N CYS A 25 14.21 -2.65 -14.57
CA CYS A 25 13.73 -1.33 -14.95
C CYS A 25 14.85 -0.61 -15.70
N GLU A 26 14.56 -0.07 -16.88
CA GLU A 26 15.52 0.64 -17.71
C GLU A 26 15.00 2.04 -18.06
N ARG A 27 15.87 3.04 -17.95
CA ARG A 27 15.62 4.40 -18.42
C ARG A 27 16.02 4.51 -19.89
N ILE A 28 15.11 5.01 -20.71
CA ILE A 28 15.29 5.22 -22.15
C ILE A 28 15.00 6.68 -22.51
N GLU A 29 15.73 7.21 -23.49
CA GLU A 29 15.48 8.55 -24.03
C GLU A 29 14.42 8.54 -25.15
N THR A 30 14.09 7.35 -25.67
CA THR A 30 13.07 7.18 -26.71
C THR A 30 11.66 7.18 -26.13
N GLN A 31 10.73 7.89 -26.76
CA GLN A 31 9.32 7.96 -26.32
C GLN A 31 8.53 6.67 -26.61
N ALA A 32 8.94 5.88 -27.59
CA ALA A 32 8.28 4.61 -27.93
C ALA A 32 9.03 3.45 -27.26
N PRO A 33 8.38 2.69 -26.36
CA PRO A 33 9.00 1.52 -25.76
C PRO A 33 9.19 0.41 -26.81
N PRO A 34 10.32 -0.32 -26.79
CA PRO A 34 10.53 -1.47 -27.67
C PRO A 34 9.49 -2.57 -27.45
N ALA A 35 9.29 -3.44 -28.44
CA ALA A 35 8.41 -4.60 -28.30
C ALA A 35 8.85 -5.52 -27.14
N GLY A 36 7.89 -6.18 -26.48
CA GLY A 36 8.16 -7.16 -25.41
C GLY A 36 8.41 -6.57 -24.02
N VAL A 37 8.14 -5.28 -23.78
CA VAL A 37 8.13 -4.71 -22.43
C VAL A 37 6.89 -5.13 -21.65
N LEU A 38 7.02 -5.26 -20.34
CA LEU A 38 5.90 -5.56 -19.44
C LEU A 38 5.05 -4.32 -19.16
N ALA A 39 5.71 -3.19 -18.97
CA ALA A 39 5.09 -1.89 -18.78
C ALA A 39 6.10 -0.80 -19.16
N ALA A 40 5.59 0.39 -19.49
CA ALA A 40 6.41 1.58 -19.68
C ALA A 40 5.62 2.82 -19.29
N TRP A 41 6.31 3.87 -18.87
CA TRP A 41 5.72 5.17 -18.57
C TRP A 41 6.67 6.30 -18.92
N SER A 42 6.09 7.44 -19.30
CA SER A 42 6.83 8.67 -19.57
C SER A 42 7.20 9.39 -18.27
N ASP A 43 8.39 9.98 -18.26
CA ASP A 43 8.90 10.86 -17.22
C ASP A 43 9.54 12.11 -17.84
N GLY A 44 8.70 12.96 -18.43
CA GLY A 44 9.12 14.13 -19.18
C GLY A 44 9.82 13.73 -20.48
N ASP A 45 11.09 14.11 -20.63
CA ASP A 45 11.91 13.87 -21.83
C ASP A 45 12.49 12.45 -21.90
N CYS A 46 12.23 11.62 -20.89
CA CYS A 46 12.63 10.21 -20.88
C CYS A 46 11.44 9.32 -20.56
N SER A 47 11.63 8.01 -20.72
CA SER A 47 10.68 6.99 -20.29
C SER A 47 11.40 5.93 -19.48
N TYR A 48 10.63 5.22 -18.66
CA TYR A 48 11.08 4.01 -17.99
C TYR A 48 10.30 2.83 -18.54
N MET A 49 10.95 1.67 -18.61
CA MET A 49 10.32 0.42 -19.04
C MET A 49 10.71 -0.74 -18.14
N LEU A 50 9.80 -1.69 -18.00
CA LEU A 50 10.01 -2.93 -17.25
C LEU A 50 10.16 -4.12 -18.18
N ARG A 51 11.09 -5.00 -17.85
CA ARG A 51 11.33 -6.26 -18.56
C ARG A 51 11.58 -7.38 -17.55
N LYS A 52 11.32 -8.62 -17.97
CA LYS A 52 11.78 -9.79 -17.21
C LYS A 52 13.30 -9.86 -17.33
N MET A 53 13.98 -10.19 -16.23
CA MET A 53 15.41 -10.47 -16.27
C MET A 53 15.68 -11.75 -17.06
N SER A 54 16.78 -11.73 -17.82
CA SER A 54 17.32 -12.95 -18.44
C SER A 54 18.03 -13.80 -17.39
N ALA A 55 17.99 -15.12 -17.54
CA ALA A 55 18.71 -16.06 -16.66
C ALA A 55 20.23 -15.81 -16.64
N ASP A 56 20.78 -15.22 -17.71
CA ASP A 56 22.22 -14.94 -17.88
C ASP A 56 22.64 -13.57 -17.31
N SER A 57 21.75 -12.87 -16.59
CA SER A 57 22.08 -11.55 -16.07
C SER A 57 23.12 -11.66 -14.93
N ALA A 58 24.32 -11.14 -15.19
CA ALA A 58 25.45 -11.17 -14.25
C ALA A 58 25.04 -10.61 -12.87
N PRO A 59 25.60 -11.10 -11.75
CA PRO A 59 25.29 -10.53 -10.42
C PRO A 59 25.49 -9.01 -10.42
N PRO A 60 24.66 -8.25 -9.70
CA PRO A 60 24.87 -6.81 -9.60
C PRO A 60 26.22 -6.61 -8.91
N GLU A 61 27.13 -5.85 -9.54
CA GLU A 61 28.33 -5.40 -8.85
C GLU A 61 27.91 -4.57 -7.63
N SER A 62 28.52 -4.82 -6.48
CA SER A 62 28.24 -4.07 -5.25
C SER A 62 28.59 -2.60 -5.49
N GLN A 63 27.60 -1.77 -5.73
CA GLN A 63 27.79 -0.33 -5.85
C GLN A 63 26.86 0.39 -4.89
N ASP A 64 27.50 1.09 -3.94
CA ASP A 64 26.92 2.08 -3.02
C ASP A 64 26.46 3.36 -3.75
N HIS A 65 25.97 3.24 -4.98
CA HIS A 65 25.50 4.40 -5.71
C HIS A 65 24.06 4.71 -5.31
N VAL A 66 23.92 5.77 -4.53
CA VAL A 66 22.65 6.49 -4.36
C VAL A 66 22.28 7.06 -5.74
N SER A 67 21.50 6.31 -6.53
CA SER A 67 20.90 6.83 -7.76
C SER A 67 20.01 8.00 -7.42
N LYS A 68 20.13 9.11 -8.14
CA LYS A 68 19.21 10.25 -7.99
C LYS A 68 17.85 9.93 -8.60
N GLU A 69 17.86 9.14 -9.67
CA GLU A 69 16.72 8.75 -10.49
C GLU A 69 15.85 7.72 -9.78
N VAL A 70 16.46 6.73 -9.13
CA VAL A 70 15.75 5.71 -8.35
C VAL A 70 16.28 5.67 -6.94
N HIS A 71 15.55 6.28 -6.00
CA HIS A 71 15.99 6.40 -4.61
C HIS A 71 14.86 6.04 -3.64
N LEU A 72 15.27 5.53 -2.47
CA LEU A 72 14.39 5.23 -1.37
C LEU A 72 13.80 6.53 -0.80
N VAL A 73 12.47 6.63 -0.74
CA VAL A 73 11.74 7.77 -0.19
C VAL A 73 11.02 7.46 1.13
N HIS A 74 10.81 6.17 1.42
CA HIS A 74 10.21 5.73 2.67
C HIS A 74 10.65 4.31 3.03
N GLU A 75 10.88 4.09 4.32
CA GLU A 75 11.12 2.77 4.90
C GLU A 75 10.16 2.55 6.08
N GLY A 76 9.34 1.51 5.97
CA GLY A 76 8.40 1.05 6.99
C GLY A 76 8.97 -0.14 7.77
N GLY A 77 10.13 0.08 8.40
CA GLY A 77 10.92 -0.96 9.06
C GLY A 77 11.32 -2.09 8.10
N SER A 78 11.35 -3.33 8.59
CA SER A 78 11.73 -4.49 7.79
C SER A 78 10.66 -4.98 6.81
N SER A 79 9.46 -4.38 6.81
CA SER A 79 8.27 -4.93 6.13
C SER A 79 7.85 -4.19 4.86
N SER A 80 8.31 -2.95 4.66
CA SER A 80 7.97 -2.18 3.47
C SER A 80 9.00 -1.11 3.14
N ALA A 81 9.14 -0.83 1.85
CA ALA A 81 9.98 0.24 1.32
C ALA A 81 9.26 0.89 0.14
N VAL A 82 9.48 2.19 -0.07
CA VAL A 82 8.98 2.90 -1.24
C VAL A 82 10.14 3.63 -1.90
N TRP A 83 10.26 3.41 -3.21
CA TRP A 83 11.28 4.02 -4.05
C TRP A 83 10.60 4.97 -5.04
N ALA A 84 11.14 6.17 -5.20
CA ALA A 84 10.83 6.99 -6.36
C ALA A 84 11.50 6.38 -7.60
N ILE A 85 10.81 6.40 -8.75
CA ILE A 85 11.43 6.12 -10.04
C ILE A 85 11.15 7.32 -10.95
N GLY A 86 12.22 8.08 -11.21
CA GLY A 86 12.13 9.37 -11.87
C GLY A 86 11.24 10.34 -11.09
N LYS A 87 10.53 11.19 -11.81
CA LYS A 87 9.57 12.15 -11.22
C LYS A 87 8.13 11.63 -11.23
N SER A 88 7.85 10.58 -12.00
CA SER A 88 6.47 10.21 -12.36
C SER A 88 5.98 8.87 -11.81
N ALA A 89 6.82 8.08 -11.13
CA ALA A 89 6.38 6.81 -10.55
C ALA A 89 6.97 6.53 -9.16
N PHE A 90 6.29 5.64 -8.43
CA PHE A 90 6.79 5.01 -7.22
C PHE A 90 6.78 3.49 -7.36
N CYS A 91 7.80 2.83 -6.83
CA CYS A 91 7.82 1.39 -6.59
C CYS A 91 7.65 1.12 -5.10
N LYS A 92 6.53 0.51 -4.73
CA LYS A 92 6.29 0.04 -3.37
C LYS A 92 6.69 -1.43 -3.29
N VAL A 93 7.54 -1.75 -2.34
CA VAL A 93 7.92 -3.12 -2.01
C VAL A 93 7.37 -3.44 -0.62
N LYS A 94 6.70 -4.58 -0.48
CA LYS A 94 6.17 -5.04 0.80
C LYS A 94 6.43 -6.53 0.97
N SER A 95 6.72 -6.96 2.19
CA SER A 95 6.66 -8.38 2.55
C SER A 95 5.29 -8.95 2.18
N TRP A 96 5.27 -10.19 1.73
CA TRP A 96 4.11 -10.87 1.22
C TRP A 96 4.05 -12.30 1.74
N HIS A 97 2.83 -12.74 1.97
CA HIS A 97 2.47 -14.10 2.32
C HIS A 97 1.32 -14.54 1.41
N PRO A 98 1.21 -15.81 1.02
CA PRO A 98 0.11 -16.30 0.17
C PRO A 98 -1.30 -15.95 0.64
N SER A 99 -1.49 -15.80 1.96
CA SER A 99 -2.77 -15.38 2.56
C SER A 99 -3.05 -13.87 2.49
N MET A 100 -2.14 -13.05 1.95
CA MET A 100 -2.32 -11.60 1.85
C MET A 100 -2.98 -11.21 0.52
N GLY A 101 -3.98 -10.33 0.60
CA GLY A 101 -4.47 -9.61 -0.58
C GLY A 101 -3.41 -8.65 -1.14
N LEU A 102 -3.50 -8.36 -2.44
CA LEU A 102 -2.58 -7.45 -3.12
C LEU A 102 -3.10 -6.02 -3.05
N GLU A 103 -2.22 -5.05 -2.77
CA GLU A 103 -2.63 -3.64 -2.73
C GLU A 103 -3.19 -3.15 -4.09
N GLY A 104 -2.70 -3.71 -5.20
CA GLY A 104 -3.24 -3.45 -6.53
C GLY A 104 -4.72 -3.86 -6.68
N GLU A 105 -5.14 -4.95 -6.03
CA GLU A 105 -6.54 -5.41 -6.03
C GLU A 105 -7.43 -4.44 -5.24
N THR A 106 -6.95 -3.94 -4.09
CA THR A 106 -7.64 -2.90 -3.32
C THR A 106 -7.80 -1.60 -4.13
N ILE A 107 -6.75 -1.17 -4.84
CA ILE A 107 -6.81 0.02 -5.70
C ILE A 107 -7.83 -0.19 -6.83
N ALA A 108 -7.80 -1.35 -7.50
CA ALA A 108 -8.75 -1.67 -8.56
C ALA A 108 -10.20 -1.69 -8.03
N PHE A 109 -10.42 -2.33 -6.88
CA PHE A 109 -11.73 -2.38 -6.23
C PHE A 109 -12.29 -0.99 -5.96
N VAL A 110 -11.50 -0.09 -5.33
CA VAL A 110 -11.94 1.28 -5.02
C VAL A 110 -12.22 2.06 -6.31
N ARG A 111 -11.37 1.93 -7.33
CA ARG A 111 -11.56 2.61 -8.62
C ARG A 111 -12.88 2.21 -9.28
N GLU A 112 -13.21 0.92 -9.25
CA GLU A 112 -14.41 0.37 -9.87
C GLU A 112 -15.67 0.69 -9.07
N HIS A 113 -15.63 0.51 -7.75
CA HIS A 113 -16.83 0.51 -6.92
C HIS A 113 -17.09 1.86 -6.22
N VAL A 114 -16.06 2.69 -6.04
CA VAL A 114 -16.13 4.00 -5.38
C VAL A 114 -15.34 5.06 -6.18
N PRO A 115 -15.69 5.30 -7.47
CA PRO A 115 -14.88 6.12 -8.38
C PRO A 115 -14.77 7.60 -7.98
N GLN A 116 -15.56 8.06 -6.99
CA GLN A 116 -15.47 9.42 -6.44
C GLN A 116 -14.17 9.63 -5.64
N ILE A 117 -13.51 8.54 -5.23
CA ILE A 117 -12.25 8.59 -4.48
C ILE A 117 -11.10 8.43 -5.47
N PRO A 118 -10.23 9.43 -5.61
CA PRO A 118 -9.06 9.30 -6.45
C PRO A 118 -8.10 8.28 -5.84
N VAL A 119 -7.70 7.30 -6.65
CA VAL A 119 -6.67 6.33 -6.33
C VAL A 119 -5.55 6.39 -7.37
N PRO A 120 -4.29 6.11 -7.00
CA PRO A 120 -3.19 6.12 -7.95
C PRO A 120 -3.42 5.12 -9.08
N GLU A 121 -2.90 5.45 -10.26
CA GLU A 121 -2.87 4.53 -11.40
C GLU A 121 -1.82 3.44 -11.15
N VAL A 122 -2.19 2.18 -11.36
CA VAL A 122 -1.28 1.03 -11.22
C VAL A 122 -0.65 0.80 -12.59
N ILE A 123 0.67 0.97 -12.67
CA ILE A 123 1.44 0.75 -13.90
C ILE A 123 1.74 -0.75 -14.06
N TYR A 124 2.21 -1.39 -12.98
CA TYR A 124 2.53 -2.81 -12.98
C TYR A 124 2.59 -3.36 -11.55
N SER A 125 2.26 -4.63 -11.36
CA SER A 125 2.30 -5.30 -10.06
C SER A 125 2.72 -6.74 -10.22
N TRP A 126 3.56 -7.25 -9.31
CA TRP A 126 3.92 -8.66 -9.30
C TRP A 126 4.31 -9.14 -7.90
N ILE A 127 4.30 -10.45 -7.73
CA ILE A 127 4.85 -11.14 -6.56
C ILE A 127 6.24 -11.65 -6.95
N ASP A 128 7.19 -11.41 -6.06
CA ASP A 128 8.56 -11.90 -6.16
C ASP A 128 8.97 -12.55 -4.85
N GLU A 129 9.00 -13.89 -4.85
CA GLU A 129 9.29 -14.70 -3.67
C GLU A 129 8.39 -14.34 -2.47
N ASP A 130 8.97 -13.72 -1.43
CA ASP A 130 8.29 -13.30 -0.20
C ASP A 130 7.84 -11.83 -0.22
N ARG A 131 7.72 -11.22 -1.41
CA ARG A 131 7.40 -9.78 -1.57
C ARG A 131 6.42 -9.51 -2.67
N THR A 132 5.75 -8.38 -2.53
CA THR A 132 5.02 -7.74 -3.62
C THR A 132 5.76 -6.48 -4.05
N PHE A 133 5.73 -6.25 -5.36
CA PHE A 133 6.17 -5.03 -5.98
C PHE A 133 4.98 -4.39 -6.68
N LEU A 134 4.79 -3.11 -6.45
CA LEU A 134 3.69 -2.33 -7.02
C LEU A 134 4.23 -1.00 -7.55
N ILE A 135 4.18 -0.84 -8.88
CA ILE A 135 4.54 0.38 -9.57
C ILE A 135 3.29 1.21 -9.74
N LEU A 136 3.31 2.41 -9.17
CA LEU A 136 2.22 3.37 -9.21
C LEU A 136 2.67 4.64 -9.91
N LYS A 137 1.76 5.23 -10.70
CA LYS A 137 1.94 6.59 -11.16
C LYS A 137 1.91 7.55 -9.97
N ARG A 138 2.86 8.46 -9.92
CA ARG A 138 2.94 9.47 -8.87
C ARG A 138 1.74 10.41 -8.95
N VAL A 139 1.01 10.49 -7.84
CA VAL A 139 0.00 11.53 -7.65
C VAL A 139 0.73 12.83 -7.31
N GLN A 140 0.46 13.88 -8.07
CA GLN A 140 1.06 15.20 -7.83
C GLN A 140 0.44 15.84 -6.59
N GLY A 141 1.29 16.38 -5.72
CA GLY A 141 0.86 17.05 -4.50
C GLY A 141 1.92 17.02 -3.40
N VAL A 142 1.55 17.63 -2.28
CA VAL A 142 2.29 17.59 -1.01
C VAL A 142 1.48 16.76 -0.02
N THR A 143 2.17 16.10 0.91
CA THR A 143 1.46 15.32 1.93
C THR A 143 0.69 16.25 2.87
N LEU A 144 -0.42 15.78 3.43
CA LEU A 144 -1.15 16.56 4.45
C LEU A 144 -0.26 16.90 5.64
N ARG A 145 0.67 16.01 6.03
CA ARG A 145 1.64 16.25 7.10
C ARG A 145 2.45 17.51 6.85
N ASP A 146 2.97 17.66 5.64
CA ASP A 146 3.87 18.77 5.29
C ASP A 146 3.10 20.08 5.07
N ALA A 147 1.86 20.00 4.57
CA ALA A 147 1.02 21.17 4.33
C ALA A 147 0.22 21.65 5.56
N TRP A 148 0.04 20.80 6.59
CA TRP A 148 -0.91 21.08 7.68
C TRP A 148 -0.66 22.41 8.40
N SER A 149 0.62 22.74 8.64
CA SER A 149 1.02 23.95 9.35
C SER A 149 0.76 25.23 8.56
N SER A 150 0.73 25.16 7.22
CA SER A 150 0.49 26.31 6.35
C SER A 150 -0.99 26.59 6.09
N PHE A 151 -1.89 25.66 6.44
CA PHE A 151 -3.33 25.84 6.28
C PHE A 151 -3.93 26.79 7.31
N SER A 152 -4.79 27.69 6.83
CA SER A 152 -5.74 28.43 7.67
C SER A 152 -6.77 27.50 8.31
N SER A 153 -7.49 27.99 9.33
CA SER A 153 -8.58 27.23 9.97
C SER A 153 -9.60 26.73 8.95
N LEU A 154 -10.04 27.61 8.05
CA LEU A 154 -11.02 27.27 7.02
C LEU A 154 -10.52 26.16 6.08
N GLN A 155 -9.24 26.18 5.70
CA GLN A 155 -8.65 25.13 4.87
C GLN A 155 -8.58 23.79 5.60
N ARG A 156 -8.23 23.79 6.89
CA ARG A 156 -8.25 22.57 7.72
C ARG A 156 -9.66 22.00 7.81
N ASP A 157 -10.68 22.84 8.02
CA ASP A 157 -12.08 22.41 8.07
C ASP A 157 -12.56 21.82 6.74
N LEU A 158 -12.13 22.40 5.61
CA LEU A 158 -12.42 21.85 4.28
C LEU A 158 -11.75 20.49 4.06
N VAL A 159 -10.48 20.33 4.47
CA VAL A 159 -9.76 19.05 4.38
C VAL A 159 -10.42 17.99 5.26
N LEU A 160 -10.76 18.31 6.50
CA LEU A 160 -11.44 17.38 7.41
C LEU A 160 -12.79 16.93 6.86
N ARG A 161 -13.61 17.86 6.32
CA ARG A 161 -14.86 17.51 5.64
C ARG A 161 -14.64 16.60 4.44
N LYS A 162 -13.57 16.82 3.67
CA LYS A 162 -13.24 15.96 2.53
C LYS A 162 -12.83 14.55 2.97
N ILE A 163 -12.04 14.43 4.05
CA ILE A 163 -11.65 13.14 4.63
C ILE A 163 -12.89 12.39 5.14
N ALA A 164 -13.76 13.06 5.90
CA ALA A 164 -15.00 12.47 6.39
C ALA A 164 -15.86 11.94 5.23
N SER A 165 -16.05 12.76 4.18
CA SER A 165 -16.78 12.34 2.98
C SER A 165 -16.16 11.13 2.27
N ILE A 166 -14.82 11.01 2.25
CA ILE A 166 -14.14 9.83 1.72
C ILE A 166 -14.44 8.59 2.58
N CYS A 167 -14.42 8.72 3.90
CA CYS A 167 -14.80 7.64 4.81
C CYS A 167 -16.25 7.19 4.57
N ASP A 168 -17.17 8.14 4.46
CA ASP A 168 -18.58 7.86 4.20
C ASP A 168 -18.76 7.09 2.88
N LEU A 169 -18.07 7.53 1.83
CA LEU A 169 -18.09 6.87 0.52
C LEU A 169 -17.52 5.45 0.54
N LEU A 170 -16.42 5.22 1.26
CA LEU A 170 -15.87 3.86 1.42
C LEU A 170 -16.84 2.98 2.21
N ALA A 171 -17.47 3.52 3.27
CA ALA A 171 -18.43 2.80 4.10
C ALA A 171 -19.73 2.44 3.36
N LEU A 172 -20.00 2.97 2.17
CA LEU A 172 -21.08 2.47 1.32
C LEU A 172 -20.81 1.04 0.82
N LYS A 173 -19.57 0.55 0.89
CA LYS A 173 -19.20 -0.81 0.55
C LYS A 173 -19.10 -1.64 1.80
N THR A 174 -19.82 -2.75 1.80
CA THR A 174 -19.94 -3.65 2.93
C THR A 174 -19.66 -5.09 2.55
N SER A 175 -19.35 -5.89 3.56
CA SER A 175 -19.12 -7.33 3.47
C SER A 175 -19.81 -8.03 4.65
N ALA A 176 -20.31 -9.24 4.41
CA ALA A 176 -20.82 -10.10 5.46
C ALA A 176 -19.70 -10.71 6.32
N LYS A 177 -18.44 -10.54 5.93
CA LYS A 177 -17.26 -11.03 6.64
C LYS A 177 -16.18 -9.96 6.78
N LEU A 178 -15.42 -10.02 7.87
CA LEU A 178 -14.21 -9.24 8.11
C LEU A 178 -13.07 -9.86 7.31
N GLN A 179 -12.78 -9.28 6.15
CA GLN A 179 -11.83 -9.81 5.17
C GLN A 179 -11.29 -8.69 4.27
N SER A 180 -10.28 -8.98 3.46
CA SER A 180 -9.83 -8.09 2.39
C SER A 180 -10.85 -7.99 1.26
N VAL A 181 -10.67 -7.03 0.34
CA VAL A 181 -11.52 -6.91 -0.86
C VAL A 181 -11.50 -8.16 -1.75
N SER A 182 -10.45 -8.97 -1.65
CA SER A 182 -10.27 -10.22 -2.40
C SER A 182 -10.75 -11.44 -1.62
N GLY A 183 -11.35 -11.26 -0.44
CA GLY A 183 -11.81 -12.34 0.43
C GLY A 183 -10.72 -13.03 1.24
N ASN A 184 -9.52 -12.45 1.32
CA ASN A 184 -8.39 -13.00 2.06
C ASN A 184 -8.38 -12.53 3.52
N PRO A 185 -7.66 -13.24 4.41
CA PRO A 185 -7.33 -12.76 5.75
C PRO A 185 -6.68 -11.36 5.74
N LEU A 186 -6.90 -10.60 6.82
CA LEU A 186 -6.32 -9.27 7.02
C LEU A 186 -4.99 -9.37 7.80
N PRO A 187 -3.88 -8.80 7.31
CA PRO A 187 -2.60 -8.71 8.04
C PRO A 187 -2.62 -7.58 9.08
N GLU A 188 -3.62 -7.56 9.96
CA GLU A 188 -3.81 -6.49 10.96
C GLU A 188 -3.26 -6.92 12.32
N ARG A 189 -1.97 -6.61 12.57
CA ARG A 189 -1.26 -7.01 13.79
C ARG A 189 -1.86 -6.51 15.10
N PHE A 190 -2.64 -5.43 15.07
CA PHE A 190 -3.27 -4.90 16.28
C PHE A 190 -4.56 -5.62 16.64
N LEU A 191 -5.19 -6.30 15.66
CA LEU A 191 -6.41 -7.07 15.85
C LEU A 191 -6.13 -8.58 15.84
N ALA A 192 -5.09 -9.03 15.14
CA ALA A 192 -4.67 -10.42 15.10
C ALA A 192 -3.98 -10.79 16.43
N VAL A 193 -4.76 -11.36 17.34
CA VAL A 193 -4.26 -11.98 18.59
C VAL A 193 -3.54 -13.31 18.29
N ALA A 194 -3.75 -13.88 17.10
CA ALA A 194 -3.13 -15.13 16.64
C ALA A 194 -1.63 -14.97 16.33
N LYS A 195 -0.88 -16.09 16.49
CA LYS A 195 0.59 -16.13 16.33
C LYS A 195 1.08 -15.84 14.91
N ASP A 196 0.23 -16.02 13.90
CA ASP A 196 0.57 -15.84 12.49
C ASP A 196 0.33 -14.40 11.98
N GLY A 197 -0.30 -13.53 12.78
CA GLY A 197 -0.50 -12.12 12.46
C GLY A 197 -1.61 -11.85 11.43
N PHE A 198 -2.48 -12.84 11.16
CA PHE A 198 -3.61 -12.72 10.24
C PHE A 198 -4.96 -12.81 10.97
N LEU A 199 -5.94 -12.11 10.45
CA LEU A 199 -7.30 -12.06 10.99
C LEU A 199 -8.34 -12.40 9.92
N GLY A 200 -9.18 -13.39 10.21
CA GLY A 200 -10.29 -13.80 9.36
C GLY A 200 -9.91 -14.53 8.08
N PRO A 201 -10.85 -14.67 7.12
CA PRO A 201 -12.19 -14.10 7.11
C PRO A 201 -13.09 -14.53 8.28
N LEU A 202 -13.78 -13.59 8.94
CA LEU A 202 -14.71 -13.89 10.04
C LEU A 202 -16.10 -13.29 9.77
N THR A 203 -17.16 -14.05 10.02
CA THR A 203 -18.54 -13.52 10.14
C THR A 203 -18.68 -12.64 11.39
N PRO A 204 -19.80 -11.91 11.58
CA PRO A 204 -20.04 -11.13 12.80
C PRO A 204 -20.00 -11.99 14.07
N THR A 205 -20.57 -13.19 14.02
CA THR A 205 -20.57 -14.14 15.16
C THR A 205 -19.16 -14.62 15.47
N GLU A 206 -18.41 -15.07 14.45
CA GLU A 206 -17.01 -15.50 14.64
C GLU A 206 -16.11 -14.34 15.10
N SER A 207 -16.39 -13.11 14.66
CA SER A 207 -15.66 -11.92 15.11
C SER A 207 -15.96 -11.61 16.57
N LEU A 208 -17.22 -11.71 16.99
CA LEU A 208 -17.60 -11.53 18.40
C LEU A 208 -16.88 -12.55 19.28
N GLU A 209 -16.89 -13.82 18.91
CA GLU A 209 -16.16 -14.88 19.61
C GLU A 209 -14.65 -14.60 19.65
N TYR A 210 -14.06 -14.20 18.52
CA TYR A 210 -12.62 -13.93 18.42
C TYR A 210 -12.17 -12.75 19.29
N PHE A 211 -12.95 -11.67 19.34
CA PHE A 211 -12.60 -10.47 20.10
C PHE A 211 -13.03 -10.52 21.56
N THR A 212 -13.86 -11.49 21.94
CA THR A 212 -14.25 -11.69 23.34
C THR A 212 -13.05 -12.24 24.12
N VAL A 213 -12.52 -11.45 25.04
CA VAL A 213 -11.43 -11.87 25.93
C VAL A 213 -12.05 -12.47 27.20
N PRO A 214 -11.77 -13.74 27.55
CA PRO A 214 -12.20 -14.31 28.82
C PRO A 214 -11.75 -13.45 30.00
N ASP A 215 -12.60 -13.28 31.00
CA ASP A 215 -12.34 -12.49 32.22
C ASP A 215 -12.12 -10.98 31.99
N SER A 216 -12.58 -10.45 30.84
CA SER A 216 -12.63 -9.01 30.56
C SER A 216 -14.06 -8.48 30.59
N ASP A 217 -14.25 -7.30 31.19
CA ASP A 217 -15.52 -6.55 31.07
C ASP A 217 -15.69 -5.89 29.70
N LEU A 218 -14.70 -6.02 28.81
CA LEU A 218 -14.77 -5.52 27.43
C LEU A 218 -15.65 -6.46 26.61
N CYS A 219 -16.89 -6.04 26.37
CA CYS A 219 -17.76 -6.67 25.39
C CYS A 219 -17.61 -5.92 24.05
N PRO A 220 -16.88 -6.45 23.05
CA PRO A 220 -16.78 -5.80 21.76
C PRO A 220 -18.14 -5.87 21.08
N GLU A 221 -18.73 -4.73 20.80
CA GLU A 221 -19.90 -4.69 19.94
C GLU A 221 -19.44 -4.99 18.50
N ILE A 222 -20.13 -5.89 17.80
CA ILE A 222 -19.86 -6.22 16.41
C ILE A 222 -21.11 -5.94 15.58
N GLY A 223 -20.96 -5.08 14.57
CA GLY A 223 -22.05 -4.73 13.66
C GLY A 223 -22.51 -5.93 12.81
N LYS A 224 -23.69 -5.81 12.19
CA LYS A 224 -24.25 -6.85 11.31
C LYS A 224 -23.46 -7.05 10.00
N VAL A 225 -22.69 -6.05 9.60
CA VAL A 225 -21.86 -6.02 8.39
C VAL A 225 -20.54 -5.31 8.68
N PHE A 226 -19.53 -5.61 7.88
CA PHE A 226 -18.23 -4.95 7.91
C PHE A 226 -18.14 -3.94 6.79
N TYR A 227 -17.61 -2.76 7.08
CA TYR A 227 -17.45 -1.67 6.13
C TYR A 227 -16.05 -1.69 5.51
N LEU A 228 -15.93 -1.26 4.26
CA LEU A 228 -14.63 -1.00 3.68
C LEU A 228 -14.00 0.21 4.38
N TYR A 229 -12.83 0.01 4.99
CA TYR A 229 -12.12 1.04 5.74
C TYR A 229 -10.60 0.82 5.67
N HIS A 230 -9.82 1.89 5.87
CA HIS A 230 -8.37 1.82 5.97
C HIS A 230 -7.92 2.10 7.40
N ALA A 231 -7.26 1.11 8.03
CA ALA A 231 -6.91 1.10 9.47
C ALA A 231 -6.09 2.30 9.97
N ASP A 232 -5.36 3.00 9.10
CA ASP A 232 -4.47 4.11 9.47
C ASP A 232 -5.15 5.48 9.67
N LEU A 233 -6.46 5.62 9.51
CA LEU A 233 -7.17 6.90 9.78
C LEU A 233 -7.38 7.17 11.29
N VAL A 234 -6.41 6.80 12.12
CA VAL A 234 -6.39 7.16 13.54
C VAL A 234 -5.97 8.63 13.68
N MET A 235 -6.94 9.53 13.79
CA MET A 235 -6.73 10.91 14.24
C MET A 235 -6.11 10.86 15.65
N ARG A 236 -4.79 11.07 15.78
CA ARG A 236 -4.13 11.18 17.09
C ARG A 236 -4.43 12.54 17.71
N GLY A 237 -5.25 12.57 18.76
CA GLY A 237 -5.28 13.66 19.74
C GLY A 237 -4.14 13.53 20.77
N PRO A 238 -3.71 14.61 21.46
CA PRO A 238 -2.47 14.63 22.26
C PRO A 238 -2.49 13.77 23.53
N HIS A 239 -3.64 13.28 23.99
CA HIS A 239 -3.76 12.65 25.32
C HIS A 239 -4.71 11.43 25.34
N SER A 240 -4.36 10.33 24.67
CA SER A 240 -5.01 9.06 25.01
C SER A 240 -4.10 7.86 24.74
N ARG A 241 -3.75 7.15 25.84
CA ARG A 241 -3.36 5.75 25.81
C ARG A 241 -4.65 4.93 25.80
N SER A 242 -4.95 4.29 24.66
CA SER A 242 -5.72 3.06 24.48
C SER A 242 -5.99 2.91 22.98
N ARG A 243 -5.45 1.86 22.34
CA ARG A 243 -5.77 1.48 20.96
C ARG A 243 -6.47 0.13 20.98
N LEU A 244 -7.73 0.13 21.38
CA LEU A 244 -8.74 -0.70 20.73
C LEU A 244 -9.52 0.26 19.83
N MET A 245 -9.63 -0.04 18.54
CA MET A 245 -10.58 0.65 17.69
C MET A 245 -11.54 -0.40 17.14
N THR A 246 -12.52 -0.70 17.98
CA THR A 246 -13.76 -1.38 17.66
C THR A 246 -14.45 -0.62 16.52
N VAL A 247 -14.81 -1.36 15.48
CA VAL A 247 -15.87 -0.99 14.54
C VAL A 247 -17.13 -0.72 15.38
N ILE A 248 -17.70 0.49 15.39
CA ILE A 248 -19.16 0.71 15.48
C ILE A 248 -19.62 2.18 15.42
N GLN A 249 -20.72 2.32 14.65
CA GLN A 249 -21.81 3.30 14.58
C GLN A 249 -21.57 4.82 14.52
N THR A 250 -22.31 5.43 13.59
CA THR A 250 -23.56 6.10 13.99
C THR A 250 -24.73 5.64 13.12
N THR A 251 -25.76 5.15 13.79
CA THR A 251 -27.15 5.19 13.32
C THR A 251 -27.65 6.63 13.36
N SER A 252 -28.17 7.13 12.25
CA SER A 252 -29.34 8.03 12.15
C SER A 252 -29.85 7.98 10.72
#